data_AF-A0A0G0M7Q4-F1
#
_entry.id   AF-A0A0G0M7Q4-F1
#
_cell.length_a   1.000
_cell.length_b   1.000
_cell.length_c   1.000
_cell.angle_alpha   90.00
_cell.angle_beta   90.00
_cell.angle_gamma   90.00
#
_symmetry.space_group_name_H-M   'P 1'
#
loop_
_entity.id
_entity.type
_entity.pdbx_description
1 polymer ?
#
loop_
_entity_poly.entity_id
_entity_poly.type
_entity_poly.pdbx_seq_one_letter_code
_entity_poly.pdbx_strand_id
1 'polypeptide(L)' 'MKCPECQKKGDKSEIYIGMSTRTLLGWQQYYDKDGILHDKDPNHTTTEYECSKGHKWKDIK' A
#
# COMPACT_ATOMS: atom_id res chain seq x y z
N MET A 1 3.21 -0.92 12.55
CA MET A 1 2.01 -1.43 11.87
C MET A 1 1.29 -2.40 12.81
N LYS A 2 -0.04 -2.47 12.81
CA LYS A 2 -0.81 -3.41 13.65
C LYS A 2 -1.61 -4.34 12.76
N CYS A 3 -1.74 -5.61 13.13
CA CYS A 3 -2.64 -6.52 12.44
C CYS A 3 -4.09 -6.02 12.64
N PRO A 4 -4.84 -5.74 11.56
CA PRO A 4 -6.19 -5.17 11.66
C PRO A 4 -7.15 -6.04 12.50
N GLU A 5 -7.00 -7.36 12.41
CA GLU A 5 -7.81 -8.30 13.18
C GLU A 5 -7.42 -8.35 14.66
N CYS A 6 -6.12 -8.43 14.97
CA CYS A 6 -5.66 -8.42 16.35
C CYS A 6 -6.00 -7.10 17.05
N GLN A 7 -5.94 -5.98 16.33
CA GLN A 7 -6.31 -4.68 16.87
C GLN A 7 -7.81 -4.62 17.25
N LYS A 8 -8.70 -5.19 16.43
CA LYS A 8 -10.14 -5.27 16.75
C LYS A 8 -10.41 -6.14 17.99
N LYS A 9 -9.62 -7.19 18.19
CA LYS A 9 -9.73 -8.12 19.32
C LYS A 9 -9.03 -7.64 20.60
N GLY A 10 -8.31 -6.52 20.55
CA GLY A 10 -7.49 -6.05 21.69
C GLY A 10 -6.25 -6.90 21.94
N ASP A 11 -5.85 -7.71 20.96
CA ASP A 11 -4.77 -8.67 21.05
C ASP A 11 -3.43 -8.09 20.61
N LYS A 12 -2.34 -8.62 21.18
CA LYS A 12 -0.98 -8.38 20.69
C LYS A 12 -0.64 -9.36 19.57
N SER A 13 0.12 -8.90 18.59
CA SER A 13 0.68 -9.72 17.52
C SER A 13 1.97 -9.09 16.99
N GLU A 14 2.91 -9.92 16.58
CA GLU A 14 4.07 -9.49 15.79
C GLU A 14 3.69 -9.47 14.31
N ILE A 15 4.34 -8.60 13.53
CA ILE A 15 4.06 -8.42 12.10
C ILE A 15 5.31 -8.80 11.32
N TYR A 16 5.14 -9.70 10.35
CA TYR A 16 6.15 -10.11 9.39
C TYR A 16 5.81 -9.51 8.04
N ILE A 17 6.82 -8.95 7.37
CA ILE A 17 6.68 -8.40 6.02
C ILE A 17 7.05 -9.51 5.05
N GLY A 18 6.15 -9.81 4.12
CA GLY A 18 6.39 -10.79 3.06
C GLY A 18 6.98 -10.12 1.83
N MET A 19 6.23 -10.17 0.74
CA MET A 19 6.63 -9.59 -0.54
C MET A 19 6.20 -8.12 -0.65
N SER A 20 7.00 -7.32 -1.35
CA SER A 20 6.61 -5.99 -1.81
C SER A 20 6.79 -5.91 -3.32
N THR A 21 5.77 -5.46 -4.03
CA THR A 21 5.78 -5.25 -5.48
C THR A 21 5.35 -3.81 -5.79
N ARG A 22 5.86 -3.23 -6.87
CA ARG A 22 5.45 -1.92 -7.34
C ARG A 22 5.08 -2.01 -8.81
N THR A 23 3.99 -1.35 -9.21
CA THR A 23 3.68 -1.20 -10.63
C THR A 23 4.71 -0.27 -11.29
N LEU A 24 5.06 -0.55 -12.55
CA LEU A 24 6.01 0.24 -13.33
C LEU A 24 5.36 0.69 -14.64
N LEU A 25 4.28 1.46 -14.52
CA LEU A 25 3.58 2.08 -15.62
C LEU A 25 4.19 3.46 -15.91
N GLY A 26 4.55 3.72 -17.16
CA GLY A 26 4.86 5.08 -17.60
C GLY A 26 3.59 5.93 -17.62
N TRP A 27 3.67 7.17 -17.15
CA TRP A 27 2.56 8.13 -17.23
C TRP A 27 3.00 9.42 -17.91
N GLN A 28 2.03 10.14 -18.47
CA GLN A 28 2.26 11.39 -19.16
C GLN A 28 1.77 12.56 -18.30
N GLN A 29 2.64 13.56 -18.15
CA GLN A 29 2.30 14.85 -17.58
C GLN A 29 1.70 15.77 -18.64
N TYR A 30 0.75 16.62 -18.25
CA TYR A 30 0.19 17.63 -19.14
C TYR A 30 -0.20 18.90 -18.39
N TYR A 31 -0.26 20.02 -19.11
CA TYR A 31 -0.81 21.27 -18.61
C TYR A 31 -2.24 21.44 -19.14
N ASP A 32 -3.17 21.87 -18.30
CA ASP A 32 -4.51 22.21 -18.74
C ASP A 32 -4.59 23.63 -19.34
N LYS A 33 -5.81 24.05 -19.67
CA LYS A 33 -6.06 25.36 -20.31
C LYS A 33 -5.75 26.55 -19.41
N ASP A 34 -5.73 26.34 -18.10
CA ASP A 34 -5.42 27.36 -17.11
C ASP A 34 -3.92 27.36 -16.76
N GLY A 35 -3.13 26.52 -17.44
CA GLY A 35 -1.69 26.36 -17.21
C GLY A 35 -1.35 25.55 -15.96
N ILE A 36 -2.29 24.79 -15.40
CA ILE A 36 -2.06 23.95 -14.22
C ILE A 36 -1.46 22.61 -14.67
N LEU A 37 -0.36 22.22 -14.03
CA LEU A 37 0.28 20.93 -14.25
C LEU A 37 -0.55 19.80 -13.62
N HIS A 38 -0.92 18.82 -14.43
CA HIS A 38 -1.47 17.53 -14.01
C HIS A 38 -0.37 16.47 -14.09
N ASP A 39 0.17 16.14 -12.91
CA ASP A 39 1.17 15.08 -12.73
C ASP A 39 0.68 14.10 -11.67
N LYS A 40 0.09 12.98 -12.12
CA LYS A 40 -0.45 11.94 -11.24
C LYS A 40 0.22 10.62 -11.56
N ASP A 41 1.15 10.20 -10.69
CA ASP A 41 1.78 8.88 -10.75
C ASP A 41 0.69 7.80 -10.50
N PRO A 42 0.39 6.92 -11.48
CA PRO A 42 -0.57 5.84 -11.30
C PRO A 42 0.04 4.65 -10.54
N ASN A 43 1.35 4.69 -10.26
CA ASN A 43 2.05 3.57 -9.68
C ASN A 43 1.81 3.46 -8.19
N HIS A 44 1.54 2.24 -7.75
CA HIS A 44 1.37 1.91 -6.35
C HIS A 44 2.26 0.74 -5.96
N THR A 45 2.65 0.72 -4.69
CA THR A 45 3.36 -0.38 -4.04
C THR A 45 2.35 -1.23 -3.29
N THR A 46 2.29 -2.52 -3.61
CA THR A 46 1.56 -3.51 -2.82
C THR A 46 2.53 -4.22 -1.90
N THR A 47 2.28 -4.20 -0.59
CA THR A 47 3.07 -4.96 0.38
C THR A 47 2.18 -5.98 1.09
N GLU A 48 2.64 -7.22 1.14
CA GLU A 48 1.99 -8.31 1.83
C GLU A 48 2.53 -8.44 3.25
N TYR A 49 1.61 -8.63 4.20
CA TYR A 49 1.93 -8.79 5.61
C TYR A 49 1.28 -10.05 6.16
N GLU A 50 1.95 -10.61 7.16
CA GLU A 50 1.45 -11.71 7.98
C GLU A 50 1.68 -11.35 9.45
N CYS A 51 0.86 -11.87 10.36
CA CYS A 51 1.09 -11.71 11.79
C CYS A 51 1.37 -13.05 12.48
N SER A 52 1.90 -13.00 13.70
CA SER A 52 2.17 -14.19 14.52
C SER A 52 0.94 -15.03 14.88
N LYS A 53 -0.27 -14.52 14.63
CA LYS A 53 -1.54 -15.26 14.76
C LYS A 53 -2.06 -15.86 13.44
N GLY A 54 -1.30 -15.75 12.36
CA GLY A 54 -1.62 -16.34 11.04
C GLY A 54 -2.51 -15.48 10.13
N HIS A 55 -2.97 -14.29 10.56
CA HIS A 55 -3.72 -13.40 9.68
C HIS A 55 -2.80 -12.78 8.62
N LYS A 56 -3.29 -12.68 7.38
CA LYS A 56 -2.57 -12.10 6.24
C LYS A 56 -3.38 -10.95 5.63
N TRP A 57 -2.72 -9.88 5.22
CA TRP A 57 -3.35 -8.76 4.52
C TRP A 57 -2.38 -8.09 3.55
N LYS A 58 -2.93 -7.27 2.66
CA LYS A 58 -2.15 -6.46 1.71
C LYS A 58 -2.42 -4.98 1.98
N ASP A 59 -1.38 -4.17 1.89
CA ASP A 59 -1.47 -2.72 1.89
C ASP A 59 -1.08 -2.19 0.51
N ILE A 60 -1.78 -1.18 0.03
CA ILE A 60 -1.53 -0.54 -1.27
C ILE A 60 -1.28 0.94 -1.03
N LYS A 61 -0.11 1.42 -1.45
CA LYS A 61 0.35 2.81 -1.28
C LYS A 61 0.76 3.45 -2.58
#